data_AF-A0A7G3A5M1-F1
#
_entry.id   AF-A0A7G3A5M1-F1
#
_cell.length_a   1.000
_cell.length_b   1.000
_cell.length_c   1.000
_cell.angle_alpha   90.00
_cell.angle_beta   90.00
_cell.angle_gamma   90.00
#
_symmetry.space_group_name_H-M   'P 1'
#
loop_
_entity.id
_entity.type
_entity.pdbx_description
1 polymer ?
#
loop_
_entity_poly.entity_id
_entity_poly.type
_entity_poly.pdbx_seq_one_letter_code
_entity_poly.pdbx_strand_id
1 'polypeptide(L)'
;MQERPHSQEWVREWARIRYGSADRIPRTASHRPDGGELDRLALEKLAARILKRAAARAEKRSMAFEITEDSGLKLLRAQRYCCAASGIRFLSQGYLSGNSARAPFRPSLDRIDSALGYVPGNVRWICVALNIAFADWGEQPFRQLAEAYIKNKTSHPDRPLGQG
;
A
#
# COMPACT_ATOMS: atom_id res chain seq x y z
N MET A 1 -5.65 34.60 9.00
CA MET A 1 -5.50 33.43 8.10
C MET A 1 -4.94 32.29 8.94
N GLN A 2 -5.81 31.49 9.57
CA GLN A 2 -5.38 30.43 10.50
C GLN A 2 -4.98 29.18 9.71
N GLU A 3 -3.77 28.69 9.96
CA GLU A 3 -3.22 27.46 9.39
C GLU A 3 -4.03 26.25 9.88
N ARG A 4 -4.47 25.36 8.98
CA ARG A 4 -5.31 24.19 9.33
C ARG A 4 -4.45 23.10 10.01
N PRO A 5 -4.65 22.78 11.30
CA PRO A 5 -3.83 21.79 12.01
C PRO A 5 -4.20 20.33 11.69
N HIS A 6 -5.20 20.09 10.86
CA HIS A 6 -5.77 18.75 10.62
C HIS A 6 -4.92 17.78 9.81
N SER A 7 -3.80 18.19 9.21
CA SER A 7 -3.01 17.28 8.34
C SER A 7 -2.18 16.24 9.11
N GLN A 8 -1.83 16.49 10.37
CA GLN A 8 -0.94 15.63 11.15
C GLN A 8 -1.68 14.66 12.07
N GLU A 9 -2.83 15.07 12.61
CA GLU A 9 -3.55 14.30 13.62
C GLU A 9 -4.13 13.01 13.06
N TRP A 10 -4.69 13.06 11.84
CA TRP A 10 -5.31 11.87 11.25
C TRP A 10 -4.29 10.78 10.90
N VAL A 11 -3.05 11.12 10.54
CA VAL A 11 -2.01 10.11 10.23
C VAL A 11 -1.61 9.37 11.52
N ARG A 12 -1.47 10.11 12.62
CA ARG A 12 -1.18 9.54 13.94
C ARG A 12 -2.34 8.66 14.40
N GLU A 13 -3.56 9.16 14.24
CA GLU A 13 -4.78 8.44 14.60
C GLU A 13 -4.98 7.20 13.74
N TRP A 14 -4.74 7.27 12.43
CA TRP A 14 -4.75 6.12 11.52
C TRP A 14 -3.75 5.05 11.96
N ALA A 15 -2.52 5.44 12.29
CA ALA A 15 -1.50 4.51 12.77
C ALA A 15 -1.90 3.87 14.11
N ARG A 16 -2.50 4.65 15.02
CA ARG A 16 -3.02 4.17 16.30
C ARG A 16 -4.17 3.20 16.12
N ILE A 17 -5.17 3.52 15.30
CA ILE A 17 -6.32 2.65 15.02
C ILE A 17 -5.88 1.34 14.37
N ARG A 18 -4.98 1.41 13.38
CA ARG A 18 -4.58 0.24 12.58
C ARG A 18 -3.57 -0.67 13.28
N TYR A 19 -2.67 -0.10 14.07
CA TYR A 19 -1.56 -0.87 14.66
C TYR A 19 -1.56 -0.86 16.19
N GLY A 20 -2.42 -0.09 16.87
CA GLY A 20 -2.49 0.00 18.34
C GLY A 20 -1.31 0.74 18.97
N SER A 21 -0.08 0.30 18.69
CA SER A 21 1.21 0.98 18.94
C SER A 21 2.03 0.97 17.65
N ALA A 22 2.85 2.00 17.42
CA ALA A 22 3.79 2.07 16.28
C ALA A 22 4.74 0.86 16.18
N ASP A 23 4.87 0.08 17.26
CA ASP A 23 5.69 -1.13 17.35
C ASP A 23 5.06 -2.41 16.78
N ARG A 24 3.75 -2.43 16.49
CA ARG A 24 3.05 -3.64 16.00
C ARG A 24 3.04 -3.82 14.48
N ILE A 25 3.63 -2.92 13.69
CA ILE A 25 3.81 -3.17 12.25
C ILE A 25 4.75 -4.39 12.12
N PRO A 26 4.27 -5.55 11.66
CA PRO A 26 5.09 -6.75 11.63
C PRO A 26 6.30 -6.50 10.75
N ARG A 27 7.50 -6.63 11.33
CA ARG A 27 8.73 -6.82 10.56
C ARG A 27 8.63 -8.24 9.99
N THR A 28 7.72 -8.53 9.07
CA THR A 28 7.74 -9.84 8.37
C THR A 28 9.00 -9.86 7.52
N ALA A 29 10.05 -10.31 8.18
CA ALA A 29 11.43 -10.35 7.77
C ALA A 29 11.65 -11.65 7.01
N SER A 30 11.17 -11.72 5.77
CA SER A 30 11.55 -12.80 4.85
C SER A 30 12.05 -12.31 3.49
N HIS A 31 12.01 -11.00 3.23
CA HIS A 31 12.69 -10.37 2.09
C HIS A 31 13.49 -9.14 2.56
N ARG A 32 14.80 -9.28 2.75
CA ARG A 32 15.73 -8.20 3.15
C ARG A 32 16.76 -7.99 2.00
N PRO A 33 17.29 -6.77 1.80
CA PRO A 33 17.85 -5.92 2.85
C PRO A 33 17.12 -4.59 3.02
N ASP A 34 17.43 -3.95 4.14
CA ASP A 34 17.09 -2.58 4.43
C ASP A 34 17.43 -1.71 3.21
N GLY A 35 16.41 -1.35 2.43
CA GLY A 35 16.52 -0.25 1.48
C GLY A 35 17.07 0.94 2.25
N GLY A 36 18.31 1.30 1.94
CA GLY A 36 19.00 2.40 2.57
C GLY A 36 18.27 3.72 2.32
N GLU A 37 18.82 4.83 2.80
CA GLU A 37 18.24 6.16 2.60
C GLU A 37 17.91 6.45 1.13
N LEU A 38 18.74 5.96 0.20
CA LEU A 38 18.53 6.07 -1.25
C LEU A 38 17.23 5.41 -1.74
N ASP A 39 16.86 4.25 -1.18
CA ASP A 39 15.62 3.56 -1.56
C ASP A 39 14.38 4.28 -0.99
N ARG A 40 14.48 4.82 0.23
CA ARG A 40 13.42 5.65 0.83
C ARG A 40 13.17 6.91 0.00
N LEU A 41 14.23 7.60 -0.40
CA LEU A 41 14.12 8.76 -1.27
C LEU A 41 13.48 8.41 -2.62
N ALA A 42 13.85 7.27 -3.20
CA ALA A 42 13.25 6.79 -4.45
C ALA A 42 11.75 6.46 -4.28
N LEU A 43 11.37 5.85 -3.17
CA LEU A 43 9.98 5.57 -2.81
C LEU A 43 9.16 6.85 -2.60
N GLU A 44 9.71 7.86 -1.93
CA GLU A 44 9.03 9.16 -1.75
C GLU A 44 8.83 9.89 -3.07
N LYS A 45 9.86 9.94 -3.93
CA LYS A 45 9.74 10.49 -5.30
C LYS A 45 8.71 9.74 -6.14
N LEU A 46 8.60 8.42 -5.96
CA LEU A 46 7.56 7.63 -6.61
C LEU A 46 6.17 7.95 -6.04
N ALA A 47 6.03 8.01 -4.71
CA ALA A 47 4.78 8.31 -4.04
C ALA A 47 4.23 9.69 -4.43
N ALA A 48 5.08 10.72 -4.50
CA ALA A 48 4.70 12.05 -5.00
C ALA A 48 4.11 12.00 -6.42
N ARG A 49 4.72 11.23 -7.33
CA ARG A 49 4.19 11.02 -8.68
C ARG A 49 2.86 10.26 -8.67
N ILE A 50 2.69 9.28 -7.79
CA ILE A 50 1.44 8.54 -7.64
C ILE A 50 0.33 9.45 -7.13
N LEU A 51 0.60 10.31 -6.14
CA LEU A 51 -0.35 11.28 -5.60
C LEU A 51 -0.84 12.25 -6.69
N LYS A 52 0.07 12.80 -7.49
CA LYS A 52 -0.29 13.68 -8.64
C LYS A 52 -1.19 12.96 -9.65
N ARG A 53 -0.87 11.71 -9.99
CA ARG A 53 -1.70 10.89 -10.89
C ARG A 53 -3.04 10.49 -10.26
N ALA A 54 -3.10 10.31 -8.95
CA ALA A 54 -4.34 10.02 -8.24
C ALA A 54 -5.26 11.24 -8.23
N ALA A 55 -4.72 12.43 -7.96
CA ALA A 55 -5.45 13.70 -8.06
C ALA A 55 -6.07 13.90 -9.45
N ALA A 56 -5.27 13.77 -10.51
CA ALA A 56 -5.75 13.92 -11.88
C ALA A 56 -6.83 12.88 -12.26
N ARG A 57 -6.77 11.66 -11.71
CA ARG A 57 -7.81 10.64 -11.91
C ARG A 57 -9.08 10.93 -11.11
N ALA A 58 -8.95 11.48 -9.91
CA ALA A 58 -10.07 11.86 -9.06
C ALA A 58 -10.84 13.02 -9.70
N GLU A 59 -10.14 14.04 -10.20
CA GLU A 59 -10.71 15.16 -10.94
C GLU A 59 -11.53 14.68 -12.16
N LYS A 60 -10.95 13.82 -13.01
CA LYS A 60 -11.64 13.23 -14.17
C LYS A 60 -12.89 12.42 -13.81
N ARG A 61 -13.02 11.98 -12.56
CA ARG A 61 -14.14 11.17 -12.06
C ARG A 61 -15.03 11.95 -11.09
N SER A 62 -14.84 13.27 -10.96
CA SER A 62 -15.56 14.13 -10.01
C SER A 62 -15.56 13.59 -8.57
N MET A 63 -14.41 13.05 -8.14
CA MET A 63 -14.23 12.41 -6.84
C MET A 63 -13.46 13.32 -5.88
N ALA A 64 -13.87 13.35 -4.61
CA ALA A 64 -13.18 14.11 -3.58
C ALA A 64 -11.70 13.72 -3.47
N PHE A 65 -10.83 14.72 -3.40
CA PHE A 65 -9.39 14.55 -3.23
C PHE A 65 -8.85 15.62 -2.28
N GLU A 66 -8.63 15.24 -1.03
CA GLU A 66 -8.20 16.12 0.07
C GLU A 66 -6.80 15.76 0.59
N ILE A 67 -6.18 14.71 0.04
CA ILE A 67 -4.82 14.29 0.41
C ILE A 67 -3.79 15.18 -0.27
N THR A 68 -3.09 15.99 0.52
CA THR A 68 -1.93 16.75 0.03
C THR A 68 -0.71 15.85 -0.16
N GLU A 69 0.24 16.28 -0.99
CA GLU A 69 1.50 15.55 -1.19
C GLU A 69 2.21 15.27 0.15
N ASP A 70 2.33 16.29 1.01
CA ASP A 70 2.91 16.19 2.35
C ASP A 70 2.20 15.16 3.23
N SER A 71 0.86 15.22 3.31
CA SER A 71 0.09 14.25 4.11
C SER A 71 0.22 12.81 3.60
N GLY A 72 0.28 12.62 2.28
CA GLY A 72 0.50 11.32 1.65
C GLY A 72 1.90 10.75 1.93
N LEU A 73 2.93 11.59 1.91
CA LEU A 73 4.30 11.20 2.26
C LEU A 73 4.45 10.91 3.76
N LYS A 74 3.81 11.71 4.63
CA LYS A 74 3.74 11.45 6.06
C LYS A 74 3.08 10.09 6.35
N LEU A 75 2.00 9.76 5.65
CA LEU A 75 1.38 8.44 5.74
C LEU A 75 2.33 7.32 5.32
N LEU A 76 3.07 7.49 4.22
CA LEU A 76 4.05 6.50 3.76
C LEU A 76 5.13 6.23 4.81
N ARG A 77 5.63 7.30 5.45
CA ARG A 77 6.62 7.24 6.54
C ARG A 77 6.03 6.59 7.79
N ALA A 78 4.80 6.94 8.16
CA ALA A 78 4.09 6.33 9.29
C ALA A 78 3.86 4.82 9.08
N GLN A 79 3.64 4.40 7.83
CA GLN A 79 3.58 3.01 7.42
C GLN A 79 4.96 2.32 7.32
N ARG A 80 6.05 3.03 7.64
CA ARG A 80 7.43 2.53 7.61
C ARG A 80 7.82 1.96 6.24
N TYR A 81 7.28 2.55 5.16
CA TYR A 81 7.48 2.10 3.78
C TYR A 81 7.00 0.66 3.54
N CYS A 82 6.01 0.19 4.30
CA CYS A 82 5.37 -1.11 4.14
C CYS A 82 3.93 -0.97 3.63
N CYS A 83 3.49 -2.00 2.92
CA CYS A 83 2.11 -2.21 2.53
C CYS A 83 1.22 -2.33 3.77
N ALA A 84 0.21 -1.48 3.87
CA ALA A 84 -0.72 -1.52 5.01
C ALA A 84 -1.55 -2.81 5.08
N ALA A 85 -1.77 -3.48 3.94
CA ALA A 85 -2.61 -4.67 3.86
C ALA A 85 -1.83 -5.98 4.11
N SER A 86 -0.55 -6.05 3.73
CA SER A 86 0.25 -7.29 3.84
C SER A 86 1.48 -7.18 4.73
N GLY A 87 1.89 -5.99 5.15
CA GLY A 87 3.14 -5.77 5.87
C GLY A 87 4.42 -5.84 5.00
N ILE A 88 4.30 -6.25 3.73
CA ILE A 88 5.42 -6.33 2.78
C ILE A 88 6.04 -4.95 2.58
N ARG A 89 7.36 -4.86 2.66
CA ARG A 89 8.09 -3.63 2.33
C ARG A 89 7.97 -3.29 0.85
N PHE A 90 7.75 -2.02 0.56
CA PHE A 90 7.74 -1.53 -0.82
C PHE A 90 9.12 -1.60 -1.45
N LEU A 91 9.14 -1.85 -2.76
CA LEU A 91 10.34 -1.75 -3.57
C LEU A 91 10.19 -0.56 -4.53
N SER A 92 11.23 0.27 -4.63
CA SER A 92 11.24 1.38 -5.59
C SER A 92 11.37 0.90 -7.04
N GLN A 93 11.99 -0.27 -7.24
CA GLN A 93 12.17 -0.96 -8.52
C GLN A 93 11.43 -2.32 -8.54
N GLY A 94 11.20 -2.87 -9.73
CA GLY A 94 10.59 -4.20 -9.87
C GLY A 94 11.58 -5.28 -9.47
N TYR A 95 11.16 -6.22 -8.62
CA TYR A 95 11.97 -7.38 -8.21
C TYR A 95 12.18 -8.40 -9.34
N LEU A 96 11.32 -8.38 -10.37
CA LEU A 96 11.40 -9.33 -11.47
C LEU A 96 12.13 -8.65 -12.63
N SER A 97 13.20 -9.31 -13.11
CA SER A 97 13.91 -9.04 -14.37
C SER A 97 13.03 -9.18 -15.63
N GLY A 98 11.71 -9.28 -15.46
CA GLY A 98 10.74 -9.34 -16.53
C GLY A 98 10.06 -8.00 -16.72
N ASN A 99 9.78 -7.69 -17.99
CA ASN A 99 9.20 -6.47 -18.54
C ASN A 99 7.76 -6.14 -18.06
N SER A 100 7.38 -6.54 -16.84
CA SER A 100 6.09 -6.23 -16.25
C SER A 100 6.02 -4.74 -15.94
N ALA A 101 5.25 -4.01 -16.75
CA ALA A 101 4.91 -2.62 -16.52
C ALA A 101 4.30 -2.36 -15.13
N ARG A 102 3.80 -3.41 -14.45
CA ARG A 102 3.15 -3.35 -13.14
C ARG A 102 3.96 -4.15 -12.11
N ALA A 103 5.10 -3.61 -11.70
CA ALA A 103 5.93 -4.20 -10.65
C ALA A 103 5.13 -4.38 -9.34
N PRO A 104 4.91 -5.63 -8.88
CA PRO A 104 3.85 -5.98 -7.93
C PRO A 104 4.04 -5.40 -6.52
N PHE A 105 5.29 -5.24 -6.09
CA PHE A 105 5.66 -4.75 -4.75
C PHE A 105 5.90 -3.24 -4.70
N ARG A 106 5.64 -2.50 -5.79
CA ARG A 106 5.68 -1.03 -5.75
C ARG A 106 4.54 -0.48 -4.91
N PRO A 107 4.71 0.72 -4.32
CA PRO A 107 3.65 1.39 -3.62
C PRO A 107 2.53 1.79 -4.59
N SER A 108 1.31 1.76 -4.10
CA SER A 108 0.10 2.23 -4.75
C SER A 108 -0.80 2.90 -3.72
N LEU A 109 -1.46 3.99 -4.11
CA LEU A 109 -2.42 4.68 -3.25
C LEU A 109 -3.79 4.02 -3.40
N ASP A 110 -4.30 3.47 -2.31
CA ASP A 110 -5.57 2.74 -2.22
C ASP A 110 -6.58 3.48 -1.36
N ARG A 111 -7.86 3.30 -1.68
CA ARG A 111 -8.99 3.85 -0.92
C ARG A 111 -9.59 2.70 -0.12
N ILE A 112 -9.63 2.84 1.20
CA ILE A 112 -10.11 1.78 2.11
C ILE A 112 -11.56 1.44 1.79
N ASP A 113 -12.39 2.47 1.67
CA ASP A 113 -13.73 2.42 1.12
C ASP A 113 -13.71 3.06 -0.28
N SER A 114 -14.06 2.27 -1.30
CA SER A 114 -14.08 2.69 -2.69
C SER A 114 -15.27 3.59 -3.03
N ALA A 115 -16.31 3.65 -2.19
CA ALA A 115 -17.42 4.57 -2.31
C ALA A 115 -17.02 6.01 -1.92
N LEU A 116 -15.98 6.14 -1.09
CA LEU A 116 -15.44 7.43 -0.65
C LEU A 116 -14.30 7.91 -1.56
N GLY A 117 -13.99 9.21 -1.48
CA GLY A 117 -12.86 9.81 -2.20
C GLY A 117 -11.50 9.57 -1.53
N TYR A 118 -10.47 10.26 -2.02
CA TYR A 118 -9.17 10.33 -1.36
C TYR A 118 -9.24 11.38 -0.26
N VAL A 119 -9.78 11.01 0.90
CA VAL A 119 -9.96 11.88 2.06
C VAL A 119 -9.16 11.37 3.27
N PRO A 120 -8.81 12.24 4.24
CA PRO A 120 -8.16 11.82 5.48
C PRO A 120 -8.88 10.64 6.12
N GLY A 121 -8.12 9.62 6.53
CA GLY A 121 -8.67 8.39 7.13
C GLY A 121 -9.16 7.33 6.13
N ASN A 122 -9.43 7.69 4.86
CA ASN A 122 -9.88 6.74 3.83
C ASN A 122 -8.79 6.29 2.84
N VAL A 123 -7.52 6.61 3.10
CA VAL A 123 -6.41 6.23 2.22
C VAL A 123 -5.36 5.39 2.92
N ARG A 124 -4.70 4.51 2.17
CA ARG A 124 -3.55 3.72 2.62
C ARG A 124 -2.59 3.46 1.47
N TRP A 125 -1.31 3.27 1.78
CA TRP A 125 -0.36 2.73 0.80
C TRP A 125 -0.39 1.21 0.82
N ILE A 126 -0.60 0.57 -0.32
CA ILE A 126 -0.53 -0.90 -0.48
C ILE A 126 0.29 -1.28 -1.71
N CYS A 127 0.63 -2.56 -1.86
CA CYS A 127 1.32 -3.07 -3.03
C CYS A 127 0.43 -2.95 -4.29
N VAL A 128 1.03 -2.66 -5.45
CA VAL A 128 0.31 -2.61 -6.74
C VAL A 128 -0.51 -3.87 -6.99
N ALA A 129 0.04 -5.05 -6.71
CA ALA A 129 -0.68 -6.31 -6.90
C ALA A 129 -1.98 -6.39 -6.06
N LEU A 130 -1.92 -5.92 -4.81
CA LEU A 130 -3.09 -5.90 -3.92
C LEU A 130 -4.09 -4.84 -4.35
N ASN A 131 -3.64 -3.65 -4.79
CA ASN A 131 -4.55 -2.63 -5.30
C ASN A 131 -5.32 -3.12 -6.53
N ILE A 132 -4.66 -3.86 -7.43
CA ILE A 132 -5.33 -4.46 -8.60
C ILE A 132 -6.38 -5.48 -8.13
N ALA A 133 -6.01 -6.40 -7.23
CA ALA A 133 -6.95 -7.38 -6.71
C ALA A 133 -8.14 -6.75 -5.98
N PHE A 134 -7.90 -5.73 -5.15
CA PHE A 134 -8.95 -5.06 -4.38
C PHE A 134 -9.85 -4.19 -5.25
N ALA A 135 -9.32 -3.60 -6.33
CA ALA A 135 -10.12 -2.83 -7.26
C ALA A 135 -11.11 -3.69 -8.06
N ASP A 136 -10.77 -4.96 -8.31
CA ASP A 136 -11.59 -5.87 -9.10
C ASP A 136 -12.50 -6.73 -8.22
N TRP A 137 -11.95 -7.34 -7.18
CA TRP A 137 -12.66 -8.34 -6.36
C TRP A 137 -13.00 -7.85 -4.95
N GLY A 138 -12.39 -6.76 -4.49
CA GLY A 138 -12.44 -6.34 -3.09
C GLY A 138 -11.52 -7.17 -2.18
N GLU A 139 -11.39 -6.72 -0.94
CA GLU A 139 -10.44 -7.32 0.02
C GLU A 139 -10.90 -8.70 0.52
N GLN A 140 -12.21 -8.90 0.71
CA GLN A 140 -12.74 -10.15 1.29
C GLN A 140 -12.54 -11.38 0.38
N PRO A 141 -12.88 -11.35 -0.92
CA PRO A 141 -12.60 -12.49 -1.80
C PRO A 141 -11.10 -12.77 -1.94
N PHE A 142 -10.27 -11.72 -2.01
CA PHE A 142 -8.82 -11.89 -2.02
C PHE A 142 -8.32 -12.60 -0.76
N ARG A 143 -8.81 -12.23 0.43
CA ARG A 143 -8.45 -12.86 1.70
C ARG A 143 -8.76 -14.35 1.69
N GLN A 144 -9.97 -14.74 1.31
CA GLN A 144 -10.38 -16.14 1.23
C GLN A 144 -9.48 -16.95 0.30
N LEU A 145 -9.17 -16.40 -0.89
CA LEU A 145 -8.27 -17.05 -1.85
C LEU A 145 -6.85 -17.20 -1.31
N ALA A 146 -6.31 -16.15 -0.69
CA ALA A 146 -4.98 -16.17 -0.10
C ALA A 146 -4.86 -17.21 1.03
N GLU A 147 -5.85 -17.27 1.93
CA GLU A 147 -5.91 -18.27 3.00
C GLU A 147 -5.97 -19.70 2.46
N ALA A 148 -6.84 -19.95 1.48
CA ALA A 148 -6.94 -21.26 0.83
C ALA A 148 -5.64 -21.66 0.12
N TYR A 149 -5.00 -20.72 -0.59
CA TYR A 149 -3.72 -20.95 -1.26
C TYR A 149 -2.62 -21.31 -0.26
N ILE A 150 -2.46 -20.53 0.80
CA ILE A 150 -1.45 -20.78 1.83
C ILE A 150 -1.70 -22.13 2.50
N LYS A 151 -2.95 -22.42 2.92
CA LYS A 151 -3.32 -23.71 3.51
C LYS A 151 -2.93 -24.88 2.61
N ASN A 152 -3.26 -24.80 1.31
CA ASN A 152 -2.93 -25.83 0.34
C ASN A 152 -1.41 -26.01 0.17
N LYS A 153 -0.64 -24.92 0.12
CA LYS A 153 0.83 -24.97 0.00
C LYS A 153 1.54 -25.44 1.26
N THR A 154 1.00 -25.14 2.44
CA THR A 154 1.54 -25.67 3.70
C THR A 154 1.20 -27.14 3.92
N SER A 155 0.06 -27.62 3.42
CA SER A 155 -0.34 -29.03 3.53
C SER A 155 0.30 -29.94 2.47
N HIS A 156 0.76 -29.38 1.35
CA HIS A 156 1.38 -30.12 0.26
C HIS A 156 2.64 -29.42 -0.29
N PRO A 157 3.76 -29.40 0.48
CA PRO A 157 4.96 -28.67 0.09
C PRO A 157 5.62 -29.20 -1.19
N ASP A 158 5.53 -30.50 -1.46
CA ASP A 158 6.24 -31.17 -2.56
C ASP A 158 5.40 -31.39 -3.82
N ARG A 159 4.18 -30.84 -3.92
CA ARG A 159 3.36 -30.98 -5.13
C ARG A 159 3.81 -29.96 -6.19
N PRO A 160 4.47 -30.38 -7.30
CA PRO A 160 4.94 -29.44 -8.31
C PRO A 160 3.76 -28.67 -8.93
N LEU A 161 3.99 -27.38 -9.21
CA LEU A 161 3.04 -26.54 -9.93
C LEU A 161 3.00 -27.01 -11.39
N GLY A 162 1.93 -27.72 -11.80
CA GLY A 162 1.65 -27.98 -13.21
C GLY A 162 1.44 -29.43 -13.64
N GLN A 163 0.73 -30.24 -12.86
CA GLN A 163 0.09 -31.45 -13.41
C GLN A 163 -1.38 -31.47 -13.00
N GLY A 164 -2.21 -30.97 -13.91
CA GLY A 164 -3.66 -30.95 -13.88
C GLY A 164 -4.17 -30.72 -15.28
#